data_AF-A0A9W7CFP9-F1
#
_entry.id   AF-A0A9W7CFP9-F1
#
_cell.length_a   1.000
_cell.length_b   1.000
_cell.length_c   1.000
_cell.angle_alpha   90.00
_cell.angle_beta   90.00
_cell.angle_gamma   90.00
#
_symmetry.space_group_name_H-M   'P 1'
#
loop_
_entity.id
_entity.type
_entity.pdbx_description
1 polymer ?
#
loop_
_entity_poly.entity_id
_entity_poly.type
_entity_poly.pdbx_seq_one_letter_code
_entity_poly.pdbx_strand_id
1 'polypeptide(L)'
;MTERAKLISAFVCPFGHFQWVRMPFGLKNAPLVYQAVINNCLWGFVRLSPEEEVEVDQDVLEFLGLDPYKREDSGSPKSLP
;
A
#
# COMPACT_ATOMS: atom_id res chain seq x y z
N MET A 1 0.73 -9.81 -1.54
CA MET A 1 2.12 -10.29 -1.45
C MET A 1 2.56 -10.66 -2.86
N THR A 2 3.72 -10.21 -3.31
CA THR A 2 4.15 -10.42 -4.72
C THR A 2 4.41 -11.91 -4.98
N GLU A 3 4.22 -12.37 -6.22
CA GLU A 3 4.44 -13.79 -6.57
C GLU A 3 5.87 -14.26 -6.26
N ARG A 4 6.86 -13.39 -6.52
CA ARG A 4 8.25 -13.62 -6.11
C ARG A 4 8.37 -13.83 -4.60
N ALA A 5 7.73 -12.98 -3.80
CA ALA A 5 7.78 -13.08 -2.34
C ALA A 5 7.12 -14.38 -1.83
N LYS A 6 6.08 -14.90 -2.51
CA LYS A 6 5.43 -16.17 -2.15
C LYS A 6 6.35 -17.36 -2.37
N LEU A 7 7.10 -17.35 -3.47
CA LEU A 7 8.05 -18.42 -3.79
C LEU A 7 9.23 -18.45 -2.81
N ILE A 8 9.81 -17.30 -2.46
CA ILE A 8 10.97 -17.24 -1.55
C ILE A 8 10.59 -17.51 -0.08
N SER A 9 9.34 -17.27 0.30
CA SER A 9 8.86 -17.46 1.68
C SER A 9 8.13 -18.80 1.88
N ALA A 10 8.09 -19.65 0.85
CA ALA A 10 7.53 -20.98 0.95
C ALA A 10 8.27 -21.80 2.02
N PHE A 11 7.53 -22.67 2.71
CA PHE A 11 8.09 -23.51 3.77
C PHE A 11 7.64 -24.97 3.62
N VAL A 12 8.41 -25.85 4.24
CA VAL A 12 8.22 -27.30 4.18
C VAL A 12 7.74 -27.80 5.53
N CYS A 13 6.69 -28.59 5.51
CA CYS A 13 6.16 -29.34 6.63
C CYS A 13 6.17 -30.83 6.25
N PRO A 14 6.18 -31.78 7.21
CA PRO A 14 6.06 -33.21 6.88
C PRO A 14 4.85 -33.56 5.98
N PHE A 15 3.82 -32.71 5.96
CA PHE A 15 2.62 -32.88 5.14
C PHE A 15 2.68 -32.21 3.74
N GLY A 16 3.76 -31.48 3.41
CA GLY A 16 3.93 -30.89 2.10
C GLY A 16 4.61 -29.51 2.08
N HIS A 17 4.60 -28.89 0.91
CA HIS A 17 5.06 -27.53 0.68
C HIS A 17 3.90 -26.55 0.72
N PHE A 18 4.09 -25.44 1.45
CA PHE A 18 3.08 -24.41 1.62
C PHE A 18 3.66 -23.05 1.32
N GLN A 19 2.80 -22.18 0.79
CA GLN A 19 3.12 -20.78 0.51
C GLN A 19 2.25 -19.88 1.36
N TRP A 20 2.80 -18.73 1.74
CA TRP A 20 2.04 -17.74 2.48
C TRP A 20 1.10 -16.96 1.55
N VAL A 21 -0.16 -16.82 1.96
CA VAL A 21 -1.16 -16.01 1.24
C VAL A 21 -1.03 -14.52 1.63
N ARG A 22 -0.65 -14.26 2.87
CA ARG A 22 -0.42 -12.93 3.46
C ARG A 22 1.03 -12.82 3.94
N MET A 23 1.46 -11.62 4.32
CA MET A 23 2.81 -11.42 4.84
C MET A 23 3.00 -12.25 6.12
N PRO A 24 3.97 -13.18 6.16
CA PRO A 24 4.22 -13.98 7.36
C PRO A 24 4.96 -13.22 8.45
N PHE A 25 4.86 -13.74 9.68
CA PHE A 25 5.65 -13.27 10.81
C PHE A 25 7.14 -13.66 10.66
N GLY A 26 8.01 -12.91 11.34
CA GLY A 26 9.45 -13.19 11.34
C GLY A 26 10.21 -12.64 10.13
N LEU A 27 9.54 -12.04 9.14
CA LEU A 27 10.23 -11.28 8.09
C LEU A 27 10.69 -9.93 8.63
N LYS A 28 11.94 -9.56 8.36
CA LYS A 28 12.53 -8.26 8.73
C LYS A 28 11.67 -7.07 8.32
N ASN A 29 11.02 -7.15 7.15
CA ASN A 29 10.23 -6.06 6.58
C ASN A 29 8.76 -6.11 6.96
N ALA A 30 8.30 -7.14 7.69
CA ALA A 30 6.90 -7.25 8.07
C ALA A 30 6.41 -6.06 8.92
N PRO A 31 7.12 -5.62 9.98
CA PRO A 31 6.67 -4.49 10.79
C PRO A 31 6.48 -3.21 9.98
N LEU A 32 7.41 -2.91 9.06
CA LEU A 32 7.35 -1.73 8.20
C LEU A 32 6.10 -1.72 7.31
N VAL A 33 5.79 -2.86 6.69
CA VAL A 33 4.62 -2.97 5.81
C VAL A 33 3.32 -2.89 6.61
N TYR A 34 3.25 -3.50 7.79
CA TYR A 34 2.09 -3.35 8.67
C TYR A 34 1.91 -1.89 9.13
N GLN A 35 2.99 -1.21 9.49
CA GLN A 35 2.97 0.20 9.86
C GLN A 35 2.49 1.07 8.69
N ALA A 36 2.96 0.83 7.47
CA ALA A 36 2.50 1.57 6.29
C ALA A 36 1.01 1.37 6.02
N VAL A 37 0.50 0.13 6.12
CA VAL A 37 -0.94 -0.15 5.97
C VAL A 37 -1.75 0.58 7.04
N ILE A 38 -1.31 0.54 8.31
CA ILE A 38 -1.97 1.24 9.40
C ILE A 38 -1.95 2.76 9.17
N ASN A 39 -0.79 3.33 8.85
CA ASN A 39 -0.66 4.75 8.56
C ASN A 39 -1.54 5.18 7.39
N ASN A 40 -1.61 4.40 6.30
CA ASN A 40 -2.48 4.68 5.16
C ASN A 40 -3.97 4.62 5.54
N CYS A 41 -4.37 3.61 6.33
CA CYS A 41 -5.74 3.51 6.82
C CYS A 41 -6.10 4.68 7.75
N LEU A 42 -5.14 5.12 8.57
CA LEU A 42 -5.30 6.22 9.52
C LEU A 42 -5.12 7.60 8.87
N TRP A 43 -4.53 7.69 7.69
CA TRP A 43 -4.28 8.96 7.00
C TRP A 43 -5.58 9.73 6.74
N GLY A 44 -6.65 9.00 6.36
CA GLY A 44 -8.00 9.58 6.22
C GLY A 44 -8.67 9.98 7.55
N PHE A 45 -8.21 9.46 8.69
CA PHE A 45 -8.70 9.81 10.02
C PHE A 45 -7.88 10.90 10.72
N VAL A 46 -6.60 11.05 10.34
CA VAL A 46 -5.62 11.92 11.00
C VAL A 46 -5.42 13.27 10.28
N ARG A 47 -5.91 13.45 9.03
CA ARG A 47 -5.73 14.65 8.17
C ARG A 47 -5.17 15.88 8.91
N LEU A 48 -3.85 15.98 8.81
CA LEU A 48 -3.06 17.13 9.22
C LEU A 48 -3.22 18.28 8.21
N SER A 49 -2.78 19.48 8.59
CA SER A 49 -2.91 20.71 7.79
C SER A 49 -2.09 20.60 6.47
N PRO A 50 -2.45 21.31 5.38
CA PRO A 50 -1.79 21.22 4.06
C PRO A 50 -0.28 21.47 4.04
N GLU A 51 0.27 22.06 5.10
CA GLU A 51 1.70 22.34 5.26
C GLU A 51 2.53 21.05 5.44
N GLU A 52 1.95 20.01 6.03
CA GLU A 52 2.65 18.76 6.40
C GLU A 52 2.58 17.68 5.30
N GLU A 53 1.72 17.86 4.28
CA GLU A 53 1.63 16.95 3.12
C GLU A 53 2.80 17.12 2.12
N VAL A 54 3.50 18.26 2.14
CA VAL A 54 4.58 18.61 1.19
C VAL A 54 5.87 17.82 1.44
N GLU A 55 6.02 17.23 2.62
CA GLU A 55 7.25 16.52 3.05
C GLU A 55 7.17 14.99 2.87
N VAL A 56 6.07 14.48 2.31
CA VAL A 56 5.92 13.04 2.06
C VAL A 56 6.71 12.65 0.81
N ASP A 57 7.74 11.84 1.01
CA ASP A 57 8.67 11.36 -0.02
C ASP A 57 7.94 10.72 -1.21
N GLN A 58 8.23 11.24 -2.40
CA GLN A 58 7.56 10.89 -3.66
C GLN A 58 7.75 9.41 -4.03
N ASP A 59 8.86 8.81 -3.60
CA ASP A 59 9.18 7.40 -3.84
C ASP A 59 8.21 6.46 -3.06
N VAL A 60 7.69 6.93 -1.93
CA VAL A 60 6.75 6.18 -1.08
C VAL A 60 5.34 6.21 -1.67
N LEU A 61 4.94 7.34 -2.24
CA LEU A 61 3.66 7.50 -2.94
C LEU A 61 3.59 6.61 -4.19
N GLU A 62 4.69 6.55 -4.95
CA GLU A 62 4.81 5.69 -6.14
C GLU A 62 4.80 4.20 -5.77
N PHE A 63 5.49 3.79 -4.70
CA PHE A 63 5.50 2.40 -4.23
C PHE A 63 4.12 1.90 -3.79
N LEU A 64 3.28 2.79 -3.25
CA LEU A 64 1.93 2.49 -2.77
C LEU A 64 0.86 2.61 -3.87
N GLY A 65 1.21 3.11 -5.06
CA GLY A 65 0.28 3.35 -6.17
C GLY A 65 -0.77 4.43 -5.85
N LEU A 66 -0.45 5.35 -4.94
CA LEU A 66 -1.32 6.45 -4.55
C LEU A 66 -0.89 7.68 -5.36
N ASP A 67 -1.54 7.92 -6.49
CA ASP A 67 -1.33 9.13 -7.28
C ASP A 67 -1.94 10.33 -6.53
N PRO A 68 -1.16 11.29 -6.01
CA PRO A 68 -1.70 12.46 -5.31
C PRO A 68 -2.49 13.39 -6.25
N TYR A 69 -2.42 13.17 -7.57
CA TYR A 69 -3.06 14.00 -8.60
C TYR A 69 -4.17 13.30 -9.41
N LYS A 70 -4.55 12.06 -9.08
CA LYS A 70 -5.76 11.47 -9.68
C LYS A 70 -7.01 12.09 -9.05
N ARG A 71 -7.42 13.25 -9.57
CA ARG A 71 -8.83 13.65 -9.52
C ARG A 71 -9.59 12.63 -10.36
N GLU A 72 -10.45 11.85 -9.71
CA GLU A 72 -11.51 11.12 -10.39
C GLU A 72 -12.44 12.15 -11.04
N ASP A 73 -12.17 12.48 -12.30
CA ASP A 73 -13.06 13.30 -13.12
C ASP A 73 -14.19 12.39 -13.61
N SER A 74 -15.17 12.17 -12.73
CA SER A 74 -16.44 11.52 -13.05
C SER A 74 -17.56 12.57 -13.12
N GLY A 75 -18.06 12.83 -14.34
CA GLY A 75 -19.45 13.26 -14.59
C GLY A 75 -19.74 14.75 -14.85
N SER A 76 -19.68 15.15 -16.13
CA SER A 76 -20.61 16.02 -16.94
C SER A 76 -21.64 16.96 -16.25
N PRO A 77 -21.94 18.17 -16.78
CA PRO A 77 -22.38 18.35 -18.18
C PRO A 77 -21.80 19.57 -18.92
N LYS A 78 -21.45 19.39 -20.21
CA LYS A 78 -21.17 20.53 -21.11
C LYS A 78 -22.47 20.97 -21.77
N SER A 79 -23.03 22.09 -21.33
CA SER A 79 -23.97 22.90 -22.10
C SER A 79 -23.21 23.66 -23.19
N LEU A 80 -23.53 23.39 -24.46
CA LEU A 80 -23.13 24.24 -25.60
C LEU A 80 -23.94 25.53 -25.61
N PRO A 81 -23.32 26.65 -25.98
CA PRO A 81 -23.74 27.36 -27.19
C PRO A 81 -22.69 27.34 -28.30
#